data_AF-A0ABD3GUA2-F1
#
_entry.id   AF-A0ABD3GUA2-F1
#
_cell.length_a   1.000
_cell.length_b   1.000
_cell.length_c   1.000
_cell.angle_alpha   90.00
_cell.angle_beta   90.00
_cell.angle_gamma   90.00
#
_symmetry.space_group_name_H-M   'P 1'
#
loop_
_entity.id
_entity.type
_entity.pdbx_description
1 polymer ?
#
loop_
_entity_poly.entity_id
_entity_poly.type
_entity_poly.pdbx_seq_one_letter_code
_entity_poly.pdbx_strand_id
1 'polypeptide(L)'
;MVGLLASRAASVITVGSTNPLNEMSWFSNFGPCTTMFAPGESVYSSYFRNDTSYATLSGTSMACSFVAGAAALYLSQNSLASPLDVRQSLMDATGSNAVSATNFETWKNNQAPQHQ
;
A
#
# COMPACT_ATOMS: atom_id res chain seq x y z
N MET A 1 14.41 8.19 11.31
CA MET A 1 13.78 9.23 10.47
C MET A 1 14.20 9.00 9.02
N VAL A 2 13.41 8.30 8.20
CA VAL A 2 13.66 8.11 6.77
C VAL A 2 12.33 8.24 6.03
N GLY A 3 12.26 9.11 5.02
CA GLY A 3 11.39 8.88 3.86
C GLY A 3 10.09 9.69 3.66
N LEU A 4 9.70 10.64 4.52
CA LEU A 4 8.40 11.33 4.38
C LEU A 4 8.31 12.37 3.24
N LEU A 5 9.36 12.55 2.44
CA LEU A 5 9.41 13.56 1.38
C LEU A 5 8.86 13.06 0.04
N ALA A 6 8.89 11.75 -0.23
CA ALA A 6 8.30 11.18 -1.46
C ALA A 6 6.77 11.04 -1.36
N SER A 7 6.24 10.67 -0.19
CA SER A 7 4.80 10.43 0.05
C SER A 7 3.91 11.67 -0.06
N ARG A 8 4.49 12.85 -0.20
CA ARG A 8 3.78 14.15 -0.26
C ARG A 8 3.78 14.79 -1.66
N ALA A 9 4.45 14.19 -2.63
CA ALA A 9 4.45 14.70 -3.99
C ALA A 9 3.12 14.33 -4.68
N ALA A 10 2.43 15.32 -5.26
CA ALA A 10 1.11 15.13 -5.90
C ALA A 10 1.13 14.12 -7.08
N SER A 11 2.32 13.87 -7.62
CA SER A 11 2.59 12.94 -8.72
C SER A 11 2.87 11.50 -8.25
N VAL A 12 2.99 11.27 -6.94
CA VAL A 12 3.37 9.97 -6.37
C VAL A 12 2.13 9.26 -5.84
N ILE A 13 2.05 7.95 -6.07
CA ILE A 13 1.03 7.08 -5.47
C ILE A 13 1.53 6.67 -4.09
N THR A 14 0.87 7.17 -3.05
CA THR A 14 1.19 6.79 -1.66
C THR A 14 0.33 5.59 -1.26
N VAL A 15 0.99 4.51 -0.84
CA VAL A 15 0.35 3.24 -0.54
C VAL A 15 0.43 2.93 0.95
N GLY A 16 -0.73 2.79 1.60
CA GLY A 16 -0.83 2.27 2.96
C GLY A 16 -0.87 0.74 3.00
N SER A 17 -0.61 0.16 4.16
CA SER A 17 -0.58 -1.29 4.38
C SER A 17 -1.86 -1.80 5.03
N THR A 18 -2.37 -2.93 4.53
CA THR A 18 -3.43 -3.72 5.19
C THR A 18 -2.94 -5.08 5.64
N ASN A 19 -3.63 -5.63 6.64
CA ASN A 19 -3.47 -6.99 7.14
C ASN A 19 -4.34 -7.99 6.35
N PRO A 20 -4.16 -9.31 6.57
CA PRO A 20 -4.96 -10.34 5.90
C PRO A 20 -6.47 -10.31 6.16
N LEU A 21 -6.93 -9.56 7.18
CA LEU A 21 -8.34 -9.33 7.50
C LEU A 21 -8.89 -8.06 6.80
N ASN A 22 -8.11 -7.47 5.90
CA ASN A 22 -8.39 -6.19 5.24
C ASN A 22 -8.56 -5.00 6.21
N GLU A 23 -7.85 -5.06 7.32
CA GLU A 23 -7.75 -3.96 8.28
C GLU A 23 -6.46 -3.19 8.04
N MET A 24 -6.40 -1.93 8.43
CA MET A 24 -5.17 -1.16 8.33
C MET A 24 -4.10 -1.76 9.25
N SER A 25 -2.91 -2.02 8.72
CA SER A 25 -1.80 -2.51 9.52
C SER A 25 -1.44 -1.49 10.60
N TRP A 26 -1.08 -1.96 11.80
CA TRP A 26 -0.81 -1.08 12.94
C TRP A 26 0.35 -0.10 12.69
N PHE A 27 1.29 -0.42 11.79
CA PHE A 27 2.41 0.43 11.40
C PHE A 27 2.13 1.33 10.18
N SER A 28 0.94 1.22 9.56
CA SER A 28 0.64 1.95 8.33
C SER A 28 0.52 3.45 8.59
N ASN A 29 1.02 4.26 7.66
CA ASN A 29 0.75 5.69 7.67
C ASN A 29 -0.65 5.98 7.09
N PHE A 30 -1.30 7.04 7.58
CA PHE A 30 -2.62 7.48 7.13
C PHE A 30 -2.68 9.01 7.06
N GLY A 31 -3.60 9.52 6.22
CA GLY A 31 -3.80 10.95 6.06
C GLY A 31 -4.28 11.30 4.65
N PRO A 32 -4.53 12.59 4.38
CA PRO A 32 -5.05 13.06 3.08
C PRO A 32 -4.10 12.79 1.91
N CYS A 33 -2.83 12.48 2.19
CA CYS A 33 -1.84 12.12 1.17
C CYS A 33 -1.79 10.62 0.87
N THR A 34 -2.46 9.75 1.64
CA THR A 34 -2.53 8.32 1.34
C THR A 34 -3.54 8.09 0.23
N THR A 35 -3.06 7.56 -0.90
CA THR A 35 -3.84 7.44 -2.13
C THR A 35 -4.65 6.16 -2.18
N MET A 36 -4.07 5.05 -1.71
CA MET A 36 -4.70 3.73 -1.71
C MET A 36 -4.05 2.80 -0.68
N PHE A 37 -4.65 1.63 -0.47
CA PHE A 37 -4.13 0.60 0.43
C PHE A 37 -3.88 -0.70 -0.35
N ALA A 38 -2.88 -1.45 0.08
CA ALA A 38 -2.58 -2.77 -0.45
C ALA A 38 -2.06 -3.70 0.67
N PRO A 39 -2.09 -5.04 0.47
CA PRO A 39 -1.58 -5.98 1.45
C PRO A 39 -0.11 -5.72 1.76
N GLY A 40 0.19 -5.46 3.03
CA GLY A 40 1.56 -5.18 3.47
C GLY A 40 1.92 -5.81 4.79
N GLU A 41 1.00 -6.46 5.50
CA GLU A 41 1.30 -7.22 6.72
C GLU A 41 1.18 -8.72 6.48
N SER A 42 2.15 -9.46 7.01
CA SER A 42 2.28 -10.91 6.85
C SER A 42 2.34 -11.34 5.39
N VAL A 43 3.12 -10.62 4.57
CA VAL A 43 3.31 -10.92 3.15
C VAL A 43 4.45 -11.93 2.98
N TYR A 44 4.15 -13.10 2.45
CA TYR A 44 5.14 -14.13 2.11
C TYR A 44 5.78 -13.83 0.75
N SER A 45 7.10 -13.66 0.71
CA SER A 45 7.84 -13.37 -0.52
C SER A 45 9.26 -13.95 -0.49
N SER A 46 9.94 -13.92 -1.63
CA SER A 46 11.34 -14.33 -1.78
C SER A 46 12.25 -13.52 -0.86
N TYR A 47 13.30 -14.14 -0.32
CA TYR A 47 14.20 -13.54 0.65
C TYR A 47 15.65 -13.71 0.23
N PHE A 48 16.49 -12.72 0.55
CA PHE A 48 17.87 -12.59 0.02
C PHE A 48 18.85 -13.70 0.46
N ARG A 49 18.42 -14.64 1.30
CA ARG A 49 19.31 -15.61 1.95
C ARG A 49 19.82 -16.71 1.01
N ASN A 50 19.02 -17.12 0.01
CA ASN A 50 19.41 -17.98 -1.12
C ASN A 50 18.30 -18.00 -2.18
N ASP A 51 18.56 -18.65 -3.32
CA ASP A 51 17.68 -18.69 -4.50
C ASP A 51 16.30 -19.35 -4.27
N THR A 52 16.12 -20.07 -3.16
CA THR A 52 14.85 -20.72 -2.80
C THR A 52 14.31 -20.23 -1.46
N SER A 53 14.90 -19.18 -0.89
CA SER A 53 14.49 -18.64 0.40
C SER A 53 13.25 -17.79 0.28
N TYR A 54 12.36 -17.96 1.25
CA TYR A 54 11.19 -17.13 1.43
C TYR A 54 11.09 -16.67 2.87
N ALA A 55 10.49 -15.52 3.07
CA ALA A 55 10.19 -14.98 4.38
C ALA A 55 8.84 -14.27 4.35
N THR A 56 8.16 -14.30 5.49
CA THR A 56 6.97 -13.49 5.73
C THR A 56 7.41 -12.18 6.37
N LEU A 57 7.16 -11.06 5.69
CA LEU A 57 7.54 -9.72 6.15
C LEU A 57 6.33 -8.79 6.19
N SER A 58 6.42 -7.76 7.02
CA SER A 58 5.38 -6.73 7.17
C SER A 58 5.97 -5.34 6.95
N GLY A 59 5.37 -4.53 6.09
CA GLY A 59 5.77 -3.16 5.82
C GLY A 59 5.00 -2.51 4.68
N THR A 60 4.94 -1.18 4.68
CA THR A 60 4.39 -0.40 3.54
C THR A 60 5.21 -0.58 2.27
N SER A 61 6.48 -0.99 2.38
CA SER A 61 7.30 -1.41 1.24
C SER A 61 6.70 -2.61 0.49
N MET A 62 6.11 -3.58 1.22
CA MET A 62 5.44 -4.73 0.62
C MET A 62 4.15 -4.30 -0.08
N ALA A 63 3.35 -3.45 0.58
CA ALA A 63 2.16 -2.85 -0.03
C ALA A 63 2.50 -2.08 -1.33
N CYS A 64 3.59 -1.32 -1.34
CA CYS A 64 4.06 -0.59 -2.52
C CYS A 64 4.40 -1.52 -3.69
N SER A 65 5.02 -2.68 -3.42
CA SER A 65 5.37 -3.65 -4.46
C SER A 65 4.15 -4.25 -5.18
N PHE A 66 3.02 -4.45 -4.49
CA PHE A 66 1.76 -4.87 -5.11
C PHE A 66 1.22 -3.80 -6.08
N VAL A 67 1.23 -2.53 -5.68
CA VAL A 67 0.76 -1.43 -6.53
C VAL A 67 1.69 -1.23 -7.72
N ALA A 68 3.01 -1.37 -7.54
CA ALA A 68 3.97 -1.32 -8.63
C ALA A 68 3.75 -2.46 -9.64
N GLY A 69 3.46 -3.68 -9.17
CA GLY A 69 3.10 -4.81 -10.02
C GLY A 69 1.82 -4.55 -10.83
N ALA A 70 0.78 -4.03 -10.18
CA ALA A 70 -0.46 -3.65 -10.87
C ALA A 70 -0.24 -2.55 -11.92
N ALA A 71 0.59 -1.55 -11.60
CA ALA A 71 0.97 -0.50 -12.56
C ALA A 71 1.70 -1.09 -13.78
N ALA A 72 2.64 -2.02 -13.55
CA ALA A 72 3.38 -2.70 -14.62
C ALA A 72 2.46 -3.55 -15.50
N LEU A 73 1.48 -4.26 -14.92
CA LEU A 73 0.47 -5.04 -15.66
C LEU A 73 -0.46 -4.15 -16.49
N TYR A 74 -0.77 -2.95 -16.01
CA TYR A 74 -1.54 -2.00 -16.78
C TYR A 74 -0.71 -1.43 -17.94
N LEU A 75 0.56 -1.07 -17.69
CA LEU A 75 1.48 -0.56 -18.70
C LEU A 75 1.85 -1.60 -19.77
N SER A 76 1.86 -2.89 -19.43
CA SER A 76 2.12 -3.94 -20.44
C SER A 76 1.02 -4.03 -21.49
N GLN A 77 -0.21 -3.63 -21.14
CA GLN A 77 -1.36 -3.54 -22.04
C GLN A 77 -1.55 -2.13 -22.63
N ASN A 78 -1.03 -1.10 -21.95
CA ASN A 78 -1.19 0.32 -22.30
C ASN A 78 0.17 1.04 -22.28
N SER A 79 1.08 0.64 -23.18
CA SER A 79 2.49 1.08 -23.15
C SER A 79 2.71 2.59 -23.35
N LEU A 80 1.71 3.31 -23.85
CA LEU A 80 1.73 4.76 -24.06
C LEU A 80 0.94 5.53 -22.98
N ALA A 81 0.42 4.85 -21.96
CA ALA A 81 -0.34 5.50 -20.89
C ALA A 81 0.53 6.49 -20.12
N SER A 82 -0.03 7.67 -19.84
CA SER A 82 0.65 8.66 -19.00
C SER A 82 0.63 8.21 -17.53
N PRO A 83 1.52 8.75 -16.68
CA PRO A 83 1.47 8.49 -15.24
C PRO A 83 0.10 8.80 -14.60
N LEU A 84 -0.64 9.76 -15.15
CA LEU A 84 -1.98 10.09 -14.68
C LEU A 84 -2.99 9.00 -15.05
N ASP A 85 -2.91 8.45 -16.27
CA ASP A 85 -3.80 7.37 -16.73
C ASP A 85 -3.56 6.09 -15.92
N VAL A 86 -2.28 5.78 -15.62
CA VAL A 86 -1.91 4.66 -14.75
C VAL A 86 -2.50 4.87 -13.35
N ARG A 87 -2.33 6.07 -12.77
CA ARG A 87 -2.88 6.38 -11.45
C ARG A 87 -4.40 6.24 -11.42
N GLN A 88 -5.09 6.80 -12.41
CA GLN A 88 -6.55 6.76 -12.47
C GLN A 88 -7.04 5.32 -12.64
N SER A 89 -6.42 4.56 -13.53
CA SER A 89 -6.80 3.15 -13.74
C SER A 89 -6.58 2.30 -12.50
N LEU A 90 -5.51 2.56 -11.74
CA LEU A 90 -5.27 1.89 -10.46
C LEU A 90 -6.33 2.28 -9.41
N MET A 91 -6.71 3.56 -9.34
CA MET A 91 -7.79 4.02 -8.46
C MET A 91 -9.13 3.38 -8.83
N ASP A 92 -9.45 3.29 -10.11
CA ASP A 92 -10.69 2.69 -10.62
C ASP A 92 -10.72 1.17 -10.41
N ALA A 93 -9.57 0.50 -10.50
CA ALA A 93 -9.43 -0.93 -10.21
C ALA A 93 -9.41 -1.25 -8.70
N THR A 94 -9.30 -0.24 -7.83
CA THR A 94 -9.31 -0.46 -6.39
C THR A 94 -10.72 -0.82 -5.94
N GLY A 95 -10.87 -1.94 -5.23
CA GLY A 95 -12.16 -2.32 -4.66
C GLY A 95 -12.65 -1.28 -3.67
N SER A 96 -13.75 -0.57 -3.99
CA SER A 96 -14.46 0.28 -3.03
C SER A 96 -14.80 -0.54 -1.78
N ASN A 97 -14.51 0.01 -0.60
CA ASN A 97 -14.72 -0.64 0.71
C ASN A 97 -13.82 -1.85 1.02
N ALA A 98 -12.69 -2.02 0.33
CA ALA A 98 -11.73 -3.07 0.67
C ALA A 98 -11.23 -2.93 2.12
N VAL A 99 -11.04 -1.70 2.62
CA VAL A 99 -10.83 -1.45 4.05
C VAL A 99 -12.19 -1.20 4.69
N SER A 100 -12.59 -2.05 5.63
CA SER A 100 -13.84 -1.88 6.39
C SER A 100 -13.85 -0.53 7.11
N ALA A 101 -14.84 0.33 6.81
CA ALA A 101 -14.98 1.66 7.40
C ALA A 101 -15.07 1.60 8.94
N THR A 102 -15.75 0.58 9.48
CA THR A 102 -15.80 0.29 10.91
C THR A 102 -14.40 0.02 11.47
N ASN A 103 -13.59 -0.73 10.73
CA ASN A 103 -12.24 -1.10 11.17
C ASN A 103 -11.27 0.09 11.04
N PHE A 104 -11.50 1.03 10.11
CA PHE A 104 -10.72 2.26 10.04
C PHE A 104 -10.99 3.19 11.22
N GLU A 105 -12.24 3.37 11.64
CA GLU A 105 -12.57 4.15 12.84
C GLU A 105 -12.04 3.49 14.11
N THR A 106 -12.21 2.17 14.25
CA THR A 106 -11.64 1.41 15.38
C THR A 106 -10.11 1.48 15.40
N TRP A 107 -9.45 1.36 14.25
CA TRP A 107 -7.99 1.50 14.15
C TRP A 107 -7.53 2.90 14.56
N LYS A 108 -8.18 3.98 14.07
CA LYS A 108 -7.85 5.35 14.47
C LYS A 108 -7.98 5.57 15.97
N ASN A 109 -9.04 5.04 16.58
CA ASN A 109 -9.29 5.18 18.02
C ASN A 109 -8.28 4.37 18.86
N ASN A 110 -7.82 3.22 18.36
CA ASN A 110 -6.84 2.37 19.04
C ASN A 110 -5.39 2.87 18.91
N GLN A 111 -5.10 3.75 17.94
CA GLN A 111 -3.77 4.35 17.70
C GLN A 111 -3.51 5.62 18.53
N ALA A 112 -4.55 6.19 19.17
CA ALA A 112 -4.44 7.39 19.99
C ALA A 112 -3.40 7.35 21.15
N PRO A 113 -3.07 6.20 21.78
CA PRO A 113 -2.08 6.17 22.86
C PRO A 113 -0.61 6.03 22.41
N GLN A 114 -0.33 5.75 21.13
CA GLN A 114 1.02 5.32 20.67
C GLN A 114 1.77 6.40 19.86
N HIS A 115 1.17 7.57 19.65
CA HIS A 115 1.75 8.68 18.86
C HIS A 115 1.74 10.03 19.62
N GLN A 116 2.07 10.03 20.91
CA GLN A 116 2.56 11.24 21.60
C GLN A 116 4.09 11.31 21.52
#